data_AF-A0A5T2CW26-F1
#
_entry.id   AF-A0A5T2CW26-F1
#
_cell.length_a   1.000
_cell.length_b   1.000
_cell.length_c   1.000
_cell.angle_alpha   90.00
_cell.angle_beta   90.00
_cell.angle_gamma   90.00
#
_symmetry.space_group_name_H-M   'P 1'
#
loop_
_entity.id
_entity.type
_entity.pdbx_description
1 polymer ?
#
loop_
_entity_poly.entity_id
_entity_poly.type
_entity_poly.pdbx_seq_one_letter_code
_entity_poly.pdbx_strand_id
1 'polypeptide(L)'
;VVPIINGTEMYAIAKYEQGELQYIANYLKGNTNAPQGLCGIDQTSCSNPSKNRLIAFLQVTQNSLSLLPTYIVKRQVKVSDLGQPYVLFTYGVGAYDPNTYQMYQFNSSSMLNNNMIIKEMANKYKEYMESQLGGWTARARR
;
A
#
# COMPACT_ATOMS: atom_id res chain seq x y z
N VAL A 1 -8.20 0.34 4.37
CA VAL A 1 -7.17 1.17 3.69
C VAL A 1 -7.66 2.60 3.59
N VAL A 2 -6.76 3.58 3.70
CA VAL A 2 -7.10 5.00 3.51
C VAL A 2 -6.32 5.57 2.33
N PRO A 3 -6.98 6.02 1.25
CA PRO A 3 -6.33 6.71 0.15
C PRO A 3 -6.05 8.18 0.50
N ILE A 4 -4.84 8.67 0.22
CA ILE A 4 -4.47 10.09 0.37
C ILE A 4 -3.96 10.61 -0.98
N ILE A 5 -4.38 11.80 -1.42
CA ILE A 5 -3.90 12.45 -2.65
C ILE A 5 -2.94 13.58 -2.27
N ASN A 6 -1.78 13.64 -2.93
CA ASN A 6 -0.83 14.74 -2.85
C ASN A 6 -0.36 15.14 -4.26
N GLY A 7 -1.01 16.15 -4.85
CA GLY A 7 -0.70 16.62 -6.19
C GLY A 7 -0.86 15.52 -7.25
N THR A 8 0.26 14.99 -7.73
CA THR A 8 0.31 13.93 -8.75
C THR A 8 0.46 12.51 -8.18
N GLU A 9 0.52 12.38 -6.85
CA GLU A 9 0.69 11.10 -6.15
C GLU A 9 -0.58 10.76 -5.36
N MET A 10 -0.87 9.47 -5.29
CA MET A 10 -1.90 8.92 -4.42
C MET A 10 -1.31 7.75 -3.63
N TYR A 11 -1.69 7.62 -2.37
CA TYR A 11 -1.17 6.64 -1.43
C TYR A 11 -2.30 5.79 -0.88
N ALA A 12 -2.26 4.47 -1.07
CA ALA A 12 -3.14 3.52 -0.41
C ALA A 12 -2.42 2.96 0.82
N ILE A 13 -2.90 3.32 2.02
CA ILE A 13 -2.26 2.94 3.29
C ILE A 13 -3.00 1.76 3.93
N ALA A 14 -2.31 0.64 4.11
CA ALA A 14 -2.82 -0.54 4.82
C ALA A 14 -2.80 -0.32 6.33
N LYS A 15 -3.99 -0.30 6.94
CA LYS A 15 -4.18 -0.29 8.39
C LYS A 15 -4.55 -1.70 8.83
N TYR A 16 -4.12 -2.06 10.04
CA TYR A 16 -4.71 -3.17 10.78
C TYR A 16 -5.68 -2.60 11.82
N GLU A 17 -6.73 -3.36 12.13
CA GLU A 17 -7.81 -2.93 13.01
C GLU A 17 -7.68 -3.56 14.41
N GLN A 18 -8.47 -3.06 15.37
CA GLN A 18 -8.39 -3.49 16.78
C GLN A 18 -8.57 -5.02 16.96
N GLY A 19 -9.38 -5.66 16.11
CA GLY A 19 -9.56 -7.11 16.11
C GLY A 19 -8.31 -7.90 15.72
N GLU A 20 -7.42 -7.31 14.91
CA GLU A 20 -6.20 -7.95 14.44
C GLU A 20 -5.04 -7.81 15.44
N LEU A 21 -5.11 -6.85 16.37
CA LEU A 21 -4.10 -6.68 17.42
C LEU A 21 -3.88 -7.95 18.23
N GLN A 22 -4.95 -8.70 18.51
CA GLN A 22 -4.84 -9.96 19.23
C GLN A 22 -4.11 -11.03 18.39
N TYR A 23 -4.34 -11.07 17.08
CA TYR A 23 -3.68 -12.01 16.18
C TYR A 23 -2.19 -11.70 16.01
N ILE A 24 -1.84 -10.40 15.96
CA ILE A 24 -0.45 -9.94 15.97
C ILE A 24 0.21 -10.32 17.29
N ALA A 25 -0.44 -10.06 18.43
CA ALA A 25 0.08 -10.42 19.75
C ALA A 25 0.32 -11.93 19.89
N ASN A 26 -0.60 -12.76 19.39
CA ASN A 26 -0.43 -14.22 19.38
C ASN A 26 0.79 -14.64 18.56
N TYR A 27 1.04 -13.99 17.41
CA TYR A 27 2.21 -14.25 16.56
C TYR A 27 3.51 -13.90 17.29
N LEU A 28 3.59 -12.71 17.89
CA LEU A 28 4.78 -12.23 18.61
C LEU A 28 5.11 -13.09 19.84
N LYS A 29 4.09 -13.63 20.51
CA LYS A 29 4.24 -14.55 21.65
C LYS A 29 4.56 -16.00 21.24
N GLY A 30 4.55 -16.31 19.93
CA GLY A 30 4.72 -17.68 19.45
C GLY A 30 3.58 -18.63 19.84
N ASN A 31 2.38 -18.11 20.17
CA ASN A 31 1.25 -18.94 20.60
C ASN A 31 0.62 -19.68 19.40
N THR A 32 1.09 -20.89 19.13
CA THR A 32 0.61 -21.73 18.02
C THR A 32 -0.82 -22.24 18.18
N ASN A 33 -1.41 -22.12 19.38
CA ASN A 33 -2.74 -22.61 19.69
C ASN A 33 -3.84 -21.55 19.48
N ALA A 34 -3.48 -20.36 19.01
CA ALA A 34 -4.42 -19.27 18.75
C ALA A 34 -4.24 -18.72 17.32
N PRO A 35 -5.26 -18.05 16.75
CA PRO A 35 -5.14 -17.41 15.44
C PRO A 35 -4.03 -16.36 15.42
N GLN A 36 -3.22 -16.34 14.36
CA GLN A 36 -2.05 -15.48 14.20
C GLN A 36 -2.03 -14.82 12.83
N GLY A 37 -1.58 -13.57 12.77
CA GLY A 37 -1.35 -12.85 11.51
C GLY A 37 -2.30 -11.68 11.28
N LEU A 38 -2.64 -11.44 10.01
CA LEU A 38 -3.54 -10.37 9.58
C LEU A 38 -4.65 -10.89 8.66
N CYS A 39 -5.77 -10.19 8.67
CA CYS A 39 -6.88 -10.36 7.74
C CYS A 39 -6.56 -9.79 6.35
N GLY A 40 -7.46 -10.01 5.39
CA GLY A 40 -7.32 -9.40 4.07
C GLY A 40 -7.52 -7.88 4.14
N ILE A 41 -7.01 -7.16 3.14
CA ILE A 41 -7.21 -5.70 3.06
C ILE A 41 -8.70 -5.31 3.15
N ASP A 42 -9.00 -4.27 3.93
CA ASP A 42 -10.35 -3.79 4.29
C ASP A 42 -11.23 -4.78 5.08
N GLN A 43 -10.65 -5.79 5.71
CA GLN A 43 -11.38 -6.66 6.62
C GLN A 43 -11.04 -6.30 8.07
N THR A 44 -12.06 -5.98 8.86
CA THR A 44 -11.91 -5.65 10.29
C THR A 44 -11.78 -6.90 11.17
N SER A 45 -12.22 -8.06 10.67
CA SER A 45 -12.15 -9.36 11.32
C SER A 45 -12.18 -10.48 10.29
N CYS A 46 -11.57 -11.60 10.61
CA CYS A 46 -11.56 -12.79 9.75
C CYS A 46 -11.42 -14.06 10.58
N SER A 47 -12.05 -15.14 10.13
CA SER A 47 -11.98 -16.44 10.82
C SER A 47 -10.62 -17.11 10.67
N ASN A 48 -9.82 -16.71 9.68
CA ASN A 48 -8.53 -17.32 9.36
C ASN A 48 -7.48 -16.24 9.01
N PRO A 49 -6.88 -15.58 10.02
CA PRO A 49 -5.81 -14.61 9.79
C PRO A 49 -4.58 -15.30 9.19
N SER A 50 -3.85 -14.57 8.35
CA SER A 50 -2.71 -15.08 7.61
C SER A 50 -1.41 -14.58 8.23
N LYS A 51 -0.57 -15.52 8.71
CA LYS A 51 0.80 -15.21 9.17
C LYS A 51 1.64 -14.60 8.04
N ASN A 52 1.45 -15.06 6.80
CA ASN A 52 2.16 -14.54 5.64
C ASN A 52 1.82 -13.07 5.36
N ARG A 53 0.57 -12.65 5.62
CA ARG A 53 0.22 -11.22 5.54
C ARG A 53 0.95 -10.42 6.59
N LEU A 54 1.02 -10.89 7.84
CA LEU A 54 1.77 -10.20 8.89
C LEU A 54 3.28 -10.12 8.58
N ILE A 55 3.88 -11.20 8.05
CA ILE A 55 5.27 -11.19 7.61
C ILE A 55 5.46 -10.16 6.49
N ALA A 56 4.57 -10.13 5.50
CA ALA A 56 4.62 -9.17 4.41
C ALA A 56 4.43 -7.72 4.91
N PHE A 57 3.57 -7.51 5.91
CA PHE A 57 3.39 -6.23 6.58
C PHE A 57 4.72 -5.76 7.18
N LEU A 58 5.31 -6.59 8.05
CA LEU A 58 6.56 -6.31 8.76
C LEU A 58 7.73 -6.12 7.80
N GLN A 59 7.75 -6.82 6.67
CA GLN A 59 8.78 -6.63 5.65
C GLN A 59 8.78 -5.21 5.08
N VAL A 60 7.61 -4.63 4.77
CA VAL A 60 7.51 -3.26 4.24
C VAL A 60 7.80 -2.25 5.35
N THR A 61 7.37 -2.52 6.57
CA THR A 61 7.53 -1.60 7.70
C THR A 61 8.84 -1.77 8.46
N GLN A 62 9.79 -2.54 7.93
CA GLN A 62 11.09 -2.81 8.55
C GLN A 62 10.96 -3.31 10.00
N ASN A 63 10.04 -4.26 10.20
CA ASN A 63 9.66 -4.85 11.49
C ASN A 63 9.03 -3.88 12.50
N SER A 64 8.66 -2.67 12.08
CA SER A 64 7.90 -1.75 12.92
C SER A 64 6.39 -1.95 12.78
N LEU A 65 5.69 -2.07 13.90
CA LEU A 65 4.22 -2.02 13.92
C LEU A 65 3.68 -0.57 13.94
N SER A 66 4.51 0.42 14.27
CA SER A 66 4.07 1.83 14.27
C SER A 66 3.97 2.41 12.87
N LEU A 67 4.58 1.76 11.87
CA LEU A 67 4.52 2.15 10.47
C LEU A 67 3.47 1.33 9.71
N LEU A 68 2.95 1.90 8.64
CA LEU A 68 1.87 1.31 7.84
C LEU A 68 2.33 1.10 6.39
N PRO A 69 2.25 -0.13 5.84
CA PRO A 69 2.57 -0.39 4.45
C PRO A 69 1.73 0.47 3.52
N THR A 70 2.38 1.02 2.50
CA THR A 70 1.76 1.96 1.58
C THR A 70 2.05 1.55 0.14
N TYR A 71 1.00 1.47 -0.67
CA TYR A 71 1.11 1.39 -2.12
C TYR A 71 0.96 2.79 -2.73
N ILE A 72 1.84 3.14 -3.65
CA ILE A 72 1.94 4.50 -4.19
C ILE A 72 1.66 4.45 -5.69
N VAL A 73 0.79 5.34 -6.17
CA VAL A 73 0.56 5.58 -7.59
C VAL A 73 0.93 7.02 -7.89
N LYS A 74 1.81 7.24 -8.85
CA LYS A 74 2.23 8.57 -9.30
C LYS A 74 1.91 8.74 -10.77
N ARG A 75 1.19 9.81 -11.09
CA ARG A 75 0.91 10.21 -12.46
C ARG A 75 1.94 11.22 -12.95
N GLN A 76 2.41 11.04 -14.17
CA GLN A 76 3.30 11.96 -14.85
C GLN A 76 2.73 12.28 -16.22
N VAL A 77 2.88 13.52 -16.69
CA VAL A 77 2.66 13.89 -18.08
C VAL A 77 4.02 14.13 -18.70
N LYS A 78 4.37 13.34 -19.69
CA LYS A 78 5.62 13.44 -20.43
C LYS A 78 5.33 13.87 -21.86
N VAL A 79 6.36 14.30 -22.58
CA VAL A 79 6.28 14.65 -24.00
C VAL A 79 7.17 13.66 -24.74
N SER A 80 6.64 13.05 -25.81
CA SER A 80 7.43 12.15 -26.66
C SER A 80 8.40 12.93 -27.53
N ASP A 81 9.34 12.24 -28.19
CA ASP A 81 10.28 12.85 -29.12
C ASP A 81 9.58 13.52 -30.32
N LEU A 82 8.31 13.17 -30.59
CA LEU A 82 7.45 13.78 -31.61
C LEU A 82 6.65 14.99 -31.09
N GLY A 83 6.92 15.48 -29.87
CA GLY A 83 6.21 16.60 -29.26
C GLY A 83 4.81 16.27 -28.74
N GLN A 84 4.40 14.99 -28.76
CA GLN A 84 3.06 14.57 -28.35
C GLN A 84 3.03 14.26 -26.85
N PRO A 85 2.14 14.90 -26.05
CA PRO A 85 2.05 14.62 -24.63
C PRO A 85 1.38 13.28 -24.36
N TYR A 86 1.89 12.53 -23.38
CA TYR A 86 1.35 11.25 -22.94
C TYR A 86 1.39 11.12 -21.41
N VAL A 87 0.48 10.31 -20.87
CA VAL A 87 0.43 10.01 -19.43
C VAL A 87 1.24 8.76 -19.14
N LEU A 88 2.05 8.83 -18.09
CA LEU A 88 2.76 7.69 -17.52
C LEU A 88 2.38 7.55 -16.05
N PHE A 89 1.92 6.36 -15.67
CA PHE A 89 1.79 6.01 -14.26
C PHE A 89 3.02 5.22 -13.81
N THR A 90 3.52 5.57 -12.63
CA THR A 90 4.58 4.86 -11.93
C THR A 90 4.07 4.41 -10.58
N TYR A 91 4.60 3.28 -10.11
CA TYR A 91 4.13 2.63 -8.90
C TYR A 91 5.26 2.47 -7.92
N GLY A 92 4.96 2.64 -6.64
CA GLY A 92 5.94 2.58 -5.57
C GLY A 92 5.40 1.84 -4.35
N VAL A 93 6.32 1.55 -3.44
CA VAL A 93 6.04 1.01 -2.12
C VAL A 93 6.61 1.96 -1.09
N GLY A 94 5.95 2.10 0.05
CA GLY A 94 6.46 2.88 1.16
C GLY A 94 5.93 2.41 2.51
N ALA A 95 6.37 3.10 3.54
CA ALA A 95 5.85 2.98 4.89
C ALA A 95 5.42 4.38 5.38
N TYR A 96 4.20 4.48 5.88
CA TYR A 96 3.64 5.71 6.42
C TYR A 96 3.69 5.70 7.95
N ASP A 97 4.20 6.77 8.55
CA ASP A 97 4.16 6.97 10.00
C ASP A 97 2.94 7.83 10.37
N PRO A 98 1.93 7.26 11.02
CA PRO A 98 0.74 8.01 11.42
C PRO A 98 0.98 9.01 12.56
N ASN A 99 2.09 8.91 13.30
CA ASN A 99 2.41 9.82 14.41
C ASN A 99 3.09 11.09 13.91
N THR A 100 4.00 10.95 12.94
CA THR A 100 4.78 12.06 12.38
C THR A 100 4.23 12.55 11.04
N TYR A 101 3.24 11.87 10.47
CA TYR A 101 2.68 12.10 9.13
C TYR A 101 3.74 11.98 8.01
N GLN A 102 4.82 11.24 8.26
CA GLN A 102 5.92 11.07 7.30
C GLN A 102 5.69 9.87 6.39
N MET A 103 6.06 10.02 5.12
CA MET A 103 6.01 8.97 4.11
C MET A 103 7.43 8.56 3.72
N TYR A 104 7.81 7.33 4.04
CA TYR A 104 9.08 6.74 3.64
C TYR A 104 8.88 5.93 2.37
N GLN A 105 9.28 6.46 1.22
CA GLN A 105 9.18 5.74 -0.05
C GLN A 105 10.39 4.83 -0.28
N PHE A 106 10.16 3.64 -0.80
CA PHE A 106 11.18 2.65 -1.13
C PHE A 106 11.25 2.44 -2.63
N ASN A 107 12.46 2.53 -3.20
CA ASN A 107 12.70 2.18 -4.59
C ASN A 107 13.01 0.68 -4.72
N SER A 108 11.98 -0.17 -4.55
CA SER A 108 12.15 -1.64 -4.57
C SER A 108 11.09 -2.31 -5.45
N SER A 109 11.49 -2.70 -6.66
CA SER A 109 10.67 -3.50 -7.57
C SER A 109 10.34 -4.88 -6.98
N SER A 110 11.24 -5.44 -6.17
CA SER A 110 11.00 -6.72 -5.50
C SER A 110 9.87 -6.60 -4.48
N MET A 111 9.84 -5.56 -3.64
CA MET A 111 8.72 -5.33 -2.72
C MET A 111 7.42 -5.09 -3.48
N LEU A 112 7.45 -4.30 -4.56
CA LEU A 112 6.27 -4.02 -5.37
C LEU A 112 5.65 -5.29 -5.98
N ASN A 113 6.49 -6.19 -6.50
CA ASN A 113 6.04 -7.35 -7.28
C ASN A 113 5.80 -8.61 -6.44
N ASN A 114 6.47 -8.74 -5.29
CA ASN A 114 6.48 -9.98 -4.51
C ASN A 114 5.83 -9.85 -3.12
N ASN A 115 5.68 -8.64 -2.58
CA ASN A 115 5.09 -8.48 -1.26
C ASN A 115 3.56 -8.67 -1.30
N MET A 116 3.04 -9.61 -0.51
CA MET A 116 1.64 -10.00 -0.51
C MET A 116 0.68 -8.83 -0.27
N ILE A 117 0.93 -8.00 0.74
CA ILE A 117 0.04 -6.87 1.08
C ILE A 117 0.08 -5.80 0.00
N ILE A 118 1.27 -5.49 -0.54
CA ILE A 118 1.37 -4.53 -1.65
C ILE A 118 0.60 -5.03 -2.88
N LYS A 119 0.70 -6.32 -3.22
CA LYS A 119 -0.06 -6.89 -4.34
C LYS A 119 -1.56 -6.84 -4.10
N GLU A 120 -2.03 -7.17 -2.90
CA GLU A 120 -3.45 -7.05 -2.56
C GLU A 120 -3.93 -5.60 -2.75
N MET A 121 -3.16 -4.62 -2.27
CA MET A 121 -3.48 -3.19 -2.47
C MET A 121 -3.46 -2.79 -3.94
N ALA A 122 -2.43 -3.18 -4.69
CA ALA A 122 -2.31 -2.87 -6.11
C ALA A 122 -3.50 -3.44 -6.89
N ASN A 123 -3.85 -4.70 -6.65
CA ASN A 123 -4.98 -5.36 -7.31
C ASN A 123 -6.32 -4.65 -7.02
N LYS A 124 -6.48 -4.07 -5.84
CA LYS A 124 -7.75 -3.46 -5.41
C LYS A 124 -7.86 -1.97 -5.74
N TYR A 125 -6.79 -1.19 -5.61
CA TYR A 125 -6.87 0.27 -5.69
C TYR A 125 -6.20 0.89 -6.91
N LYS A 126 -5.40 0.15 -7.69
CA LYS A 126 -4.65 0.71 -8.82
C LYS A 126 -5.53 1.52 -9.76
N GLU A 127 -6.57 0.91 -10.32
CA GLU A 127 -7.45 1.56 -11.30
C GLU A 127 -8.19 2.76 -10.71
N TYR A 128 -8.65 2.62 -9.46
CA TYR A 128 -9.28 3.72 -8.72
C TYR A 128 -8.31 4.89 -8.57
N MET A 129 -7.08 4.65 -8.12
CA MET A 129 -6.07 5.69 -7.91
C MET A 129 -5.64 6.35 -9.23
N GLU A 130 -5.46 5.58 -10.30
CA GLU A 130 -5.17 6.11 -11.64
C GLU A 130 -6.28 7.04 -12.13
N SER A 131 -7.54 6.64 -11.93
CA SER A 131 -8.71 7.45 -12.27
C SER A 131 -8.77 8.74 -11.45
N GLN A 132 -8.57 8.67 -10.12
CA GLN A 132 -8.55 9.84 -9.24
C GLN A 132 -7.43 10.83 -9.60
N LEU A 133 -6.30 10.35 -10.12
CA LEU A 133 -5.21 11.19 -10.59
C LEU A 133 -5.47 11.82 -11.97
N GLY A 134 -6.65 11.61 -12.57
CA GLY A 134 -7.04 12.18 -13.87
C GLY A 134 -6.88 11.23 -15.06
N GLY A 135 -6.58 9.95 -14.81
CA GLY A 135 -6.55 8.91 -15.83
C GLY A 135 -5.51 9.14 -16.95
N TRP A 136 -5.72 8.44 -18.07
CA TRP A 136 -4.79 8.36 -19.20
C TRP A 136 -4.88 9.54 -20.19
N THR A 137 -5.74 10.53 -19.93
CA THR A 137 -5.89 11.67 -20.83
C THR A 137 -4.78 12.70 -20.56
N ALA A 138 -3.97 12.99 -21.56
CA ALA A 138 -2.89 13.98 -21.45
C ALA A 138 -3.39 15.44 -21.45
N ARG A 139 -4.71 15.68 -21.54
CA ARG A 139 -5.27 17.05 -21.50
C ARG A 139 -4.98 17.66 -20.14
N ALA A 140 -4.05 18.63 -20.12
CA ALA A 140 -3.97 19.60 -19.05
C ALA A 140 -5.36 20.22 -18.87
N ARG A 141 -5.85 20.34 -17.62
CA ARG A 141 -6.95 21.28 -17.34
C ARG A 141 -6.47 22.63 -17.88
N ARG A 142 -7.17 23.15 -18.89
CA ARG A 142 -7.03 24.53 -19.34
C ARG A 142 -7.49 25.46 -18.23
#